data_AF-A0A526S509-F1
#
_entry.id   AF-A0A526S509-F1
#
_cell.length_a   1.000
_cell.length_b   1.000
_cell.length_c   1.000
_cell.angle_alpha   90.00
_cell.angle_beta   90.00
_cell.angle_gamma   90.00
#
_symmetry.space_group_name_H-M   'P 1'
#
loop_
_entity.id
_entity.type
_entity.pdbx_description
1 polymer ?
#
loop_
_entity_poly.entity_id
_entity_poly.type
_entity_poly.pdbx_seq_one_letter_code
_entity_poly.pdbx_strand_id
1 'polypeptide(L)' 'MRSLKILLLCSAVGLGMSVPASASSSIWYNSEGGKVRLVTSGKPDEAGRVQGVLEIALKPGWKTYWR' A
#
# COMPACT_ATOMS: atom_id res chain seq x y z
N MET A 1 -26.64 -10.12 31.44
CA MET A 1 -25.22 -9.76 31.73
C MET A 1 -24.19 -10.67 31.06
N ARG A 2 -24.41 -11.98 30.95
CA ARG A 2 -23.46 -12.92 30.31
C ARG A 2 -23.29 -12.68 28.81
N SER A 3 -24.38 -12.39 28.09
CA SER A 3 -24.38 -12.01 26.67
C SER A 3 -23.61 -10.71 26.38
N LEU A 4 -23.75 -9.69 27.25
CA LEU A 4 -23.01 -8.43 27.12
C LEU A 4 -21.50 -8.62 27.32
N LYS A 5 -21.10 -9.47 28.28
CA LYS A 5 -19.68 -9.83 28.48
C LYS A 5 -19.10 -10.60 27.30
N ILE A 6 -19.87 -11.50 26.70
CA ILE A 6 -19.47 -12.23 25.49
C ILE A 6 -19.30 -11.26 24.31
N LEU A 7 -20.25 -10.32 24.13
CA LEU A 7 -20.18 -9.32 23.07
C LEU A 7 -18.94 -8.41 23.22
N LEU A 8 -18.66 -7.97 24.44
CA LEU A 8 -17.47 -7.16 24.76
C LEU A 8 -16.17 -7.92 24.52
N LEU A 9 -16.11 -9.20 24.89
CA LEU A 9 -14.94 -10.04 24.68
C LEU A 9 -14.68 -10.29 23.17
N CYS A 10 -15.72 -10.55 22.39
CA CYS A 10 -15.60 -10.71 20.93
C CYS A 10 -15.14 -9.43 20.23
N SER A 11 -15.65 -8.26 20.66
CA SER A 11 -15.25 -6.97 20.10
C SER A 11 -13.79 -6.64 20.40
N ALA A 12 -13.32 -6.93 21.63
CA ALA A 12 -11.93 -6.74 22.03
C ALA A 12 -10.96 -7.64 21.23
N VAL A 13 -11.36 -8.87 20.94
CA VAL A 13 -10.56 -9.78 20.09
C VAL A 13 -10.51 -9.30 18.64
N GLY A 14 -11.64 -8.84 18.08
CA GLY A 14 -11.70 -8.36 16.70
C GLY A 14 -10.82 -7.14 16.42
N LEU A 15 -10.70 -6.22 17.38
CA LEU A 15 -9.85 -5.02 17.26
C LEU A 15 -8.34 -5.31 17.31
N GLY A 16 -7.94 -6.44 17.90
CA GLY A 16 -6.53 -6.82 18.02
C GLY A 16 -5.95 -7.51 16.79
N MET A 17 -6.76 -7.86 15.79
CA MET A 17 -6.37 -8.66 14.62
C MET A 17 -6.27 -7.81 13.34
N SER A 18 -5.50 -6.72 13.36
CA SER A 18 -5.18 -6.00 12.11
C SER A 18 -4.03 -6.70 11.39
N VAL A 19 -4.29 -7.14 10.15
CA VAL A 19 -3.24 -7.66 9.25
C VAL A 19 -2.65 -6.46 8.49
N PRO A 20 -1.33 -6.39 8.30
CA PRO A 20 -0.73 -5.33 7.50
C PRO A 20 -1.31 -5.31 6.09
N ALA A 21 -1.72 -4.13 5.63
CA ALA A 21 -2.11 -3.93 4.24
C ALA A 21 -0.87 -4.11 3.35
N SER A 22 -0.98 -4.95 2.33
CA SER A 22 0.11 -5.20 1.38
C SER A 22 -0.17 -4.49 0.06
N ALA A 23 0.87 -3.91 -0.53
CA ALA A 23 0.82 -3.30 -1.86
C ALA A 23 1.48 -4.23 -2.90
N SER A 24 1.00 -4.18 -4.13
CA SER A 24 1.69 -4.83 -5.25
C SER A 24 2.72 -3.86 -5.84
N SER A 25 3.90 -4.36 -6.20
CA SER A 25 4.96 -3.52 -6.78
C SER A 25 5.66 -4.22 -7.92
N SER A 26 6.03 -3.46 -8.95
CA SER A 26 6.95 -3.94 -9.97
C SER A 26 8.36 -4.09 -9.39
N ILE A 27 9.23 -4.78 -10.13
CA ILE A 27 10.67 -4.66 -9.91
C ILE A 27 11.13 -3.21 -10.13
N TRP A 28 12.27 -2.88 -9.55
CA TRP A 28 12.95 -1.61 -9.85
C TRP A 28 13.48 -1.62 -11.27
N TYR A 29 13.10 -0.59 -12.03
CA TYR A 29 13.77 -0.24 -13.27
C TYR A 29 14.88 0.76 -12.99
N ASN A 30 16.10 0.43 -13.40
CA ASN A 30 17.26 1.28 -13.19
C ASN A 30 17.47 2.22 -14.38
N SER A 31 17.85 3.44 -14.09
CA SER A 31 18.24 4.47 -15.05
C SER A 31 19.56 5.10 -14.59
N GLU A 32 20.17 5.92 -15.44
CA GLU A 32 21.40 6.62 -15.11
C GLU A 32 21.24 7.47 -13.85
N GLY A 33 20.14 8.21 -13.75
CA GLY A 33 19.87 9.14 -12.65
C GLY A 33 19.25 8.56 -11.39
N GLY A 34 19.01 7.26 -11.34
CA GLY A 34 18.31 6.63 -10.21
C GLY A 34 17.53 5.40 -10.62
N LYS A 35 16.40 5.16 -9.97
CA LYS A 35 15.53 4.03 -10.25
C LYS A 35 14.07 4.40 -10.04
N VAL A 36 13.19 3.72 -10.76
CA VAL A 36 11.74 3.91 -10.71
C VAL A 36 11.03 2.57 -10.59
N ARG A 37 9.90 2.54 -9.90
CA ARG A 37 8.98 1.40 -9.91
C ARG A 37 7.53 1.86 -9.81
N LEU A 38 6.61 1.00 -10.23
CA LEU A 38 5.19 1.17 -10.01
C LEU A 38 4.77 0.43 -8.74
N VAL A 39 4.05 1.11 -7.86
CA VAL A 39 3.42 0.52 -6.66
C VAL A 39 1.92 0.73 -6.76
N THR A 40 1.12 -0.30 -6.44
CA THR A 40 -0.35 -0.27 -6.58
C THR A 40 -1.03 -0.87 -5.36
N SER A 41 -2.33 -0.58 -5.20
CA SER A 41 -3.23 -1.20 -4.22
C SER A 41 -3.44 -2.72 -4.43
N GLY A 42 -2.83 -3.30 -5.46
CA GLY A 42 -2.91 -4.73 -5.77
C GLY A 42 -4.11 -5.07 -6.65
N LYS A 43 -5.33 -4.93 -6.12
CA LYS A 43 -6.56 -5.25 -6.88
C LYS A 43 -7.21 -3.99 -7.44
N PRO A 44 -7.87 -4.08 -8.62
CA PRO A 44 -8.73 -3.01 -9.12
C PRO A 44 -9.97 -2.82 -8.25
N ASP A 45 -10.56 -1.62 -8.31
CA ASP A 45 -11.88 -1.34 -7.77
C ASP A 45 -13.00 -1.94 -8.65
N GLU A 46 -14.25 -1.75 -8.25
CA GLU A 46 -15.44 -2.26 -8.98
C GLU A 46 -15.55 -1.71 -10.41
N ALA A 47 -14.98 -0.52 -10.67
CA ALA A 47 -14.92 0.08 -12.00
C ALA A 47 -13.68 -0.36 -12.80
N GLY A 48 -12.86 -1.28 -12.27
CA GLY A 48 -11.65 -1.77 -12.89
C GLY A 48 -10.46 -0.82 -12.79
N ARG A 49 -10.52 0.23 -11.97
CA ARG A 49 -9.41 1.17 -11.77
C ARG A 49 -8.44 0.63 -10.72
N VAL A 50 -7.15 0.76 -10.99
CA VAL A 50 -6.09 0.40 -10.03
C VAL A 50 -5.46 1.68 -9.50
N GLN A 51 -5.48 1.85 -8.18
CA GLN A 51 -4.79 2.97 -7.55
C GLN A 51 -3.31 2.65 -7.43
N GLY A 52 -2.45 3.60 -7.81
CA GLY A 52 -1.01 3.41 -7.78
C GLY A 52 -0.21 4.70 -7.80
N VAL A 53 1.08 4.56 -7.52
CA VAL A 53 2.06 5.63 -7.48
C VAL A 53 3.33 5.20 -8.21
N LEU A 54 4.00 6.17 -8.83
CA LEU A 54 5.38 6.00 -9.28
C LEU A 54 6.31 6.35 -8.13
N GLU A 55 7.07 5.37 -7.67
CA GLU A 55 8.14 5.61 -6.70
C GLU A 55 9.43 5.89 -7.45
N ILE A 56 10.02 7.06 -7.19
CA ILE A 56 11.22 7.55 -7.88
C ILE A 56 12.30 7.80 -6.83
N ALA A 57 13.39 7.04 -6.91
CA ALA A 57 14.56 7.22 -6.06
C ALA A 57 15.71 7.81 -6.89
N LEU A 58 15.87 9.13 -6.81
CA LEU A 58 16.90 9.87 -7.54
C LEU A 58 18.27 9.76 -6.85
N LYS A 59 19.33 9.65 -7.65
CA LYS A 59 20.70 9.84 -7.17
C LYS A 59 20.92 11.32 -6.80
N PRO A 60 21.87 11.64 -5.92
CA PRO A 60 22.20 13.03 -5.58
C PRO A 60 22.45 13.88 -6.84
N GLY A 61 21.89 15.09 -6.88
CA GLY A 61 22.04 16.04 -8.00
C GLY A 61 21.07 15.85 -9.17
N TRP A 62 20.42 14.68 -9.28
CA TRP A 62 19.44 14.42 -10.34
C TRP A 62 18.08 15.04 -10.01
N LYS A 63 17.34 15.41 -11.06
CA LYS A 63 16.00 16.00 -10.97
C LYS A 63 15.06 15.22 -11.88
N THR A 64 13.78 15.21 -11.52
CA THR A 64 12.69 14.74 -12.39
C THR A 64 11.81 15.93 -12.76
N TYR A 65 11.20 15.88 -13.93
CA TYR A 65 10.27 16.88 -14.41
C TYR A 65 8.88 16.27 -14.46
N TRP A 66 7.88 17.04 -14.03
CA TRP A 66 6.47 16.71 -14.19
C TRP A 66 5.85 17.63 -15.24
N ARG A 67 4.71 17.22 -15.78
CA ARG A 67 3.85 18.08 -16.59
C ARG A 67 2.69 18.56 -15.75
#